data_AF-U5BU32-F1
#
_entry.id   AF-U5BU32-F1
#
_cell.length_a   1.000
_cell.length_b   1.000
_cell.length_c   1.000
_cell.angle_alpha   90.00
_cell.angle_beta   90.00
_cell.angle_gamma   90.00
#
_symmetry.space_group_name_H-M   'P 1'
#
loop_
_entity.id
_entity.type
_entity.pdbx_description
1 polymer ?
#
loop_
_entity_poly.entity_id
_entity_poly.type
_entity_poly.pdbx_seq_one_letter_code
_entity_poly.pdbx_strand_id
1 'polypeptide(L)'
;MGYAKRQGIKVNDGYKDFAIKKDKLEVIALTQNEFDLLVNIDLATEKRLDQVRDVFIFSCVTGYRYSDLVQLRREHIKKDEIKLTVKKTKQVLIVPLNVFAVDILEKYKEMAFPLPIISNQKFNLYL
;
A
#
# COMPACT_ATOMS: atom_id res chain seq x y z
N MET A 1 30.47 -5.48 9.12
CA MET A 1 31.82 -6.06 8.91
C MET A 1 32.36 -5.86 7.49
N GLY A 2 31.55 -5.97 6.43
CA GLY A 2 32.04 -5.77 5.05
C GLY A 2 32.63 -4.38 4.73
N TYR A 3 32.12 -3.31 5.36
CA TYR A 3 32.66 -1.95 5.19
C TYR A 3 34.09 -1.79 5.77
N ALA A 4 34.31 -2.23 7.01
CA ALA A 4 35.61 -2.13 7.69
C ALA A 4 36.71 -2.91 6.95
N LYS A 5 36.39 -4.12 6.45
CA LYS A 5 37.30 -4.91 5.62
C LYS A 5 37.67 -4.20 4.31
N ARG A 6 36.72 -3.52 3.65
CA ARG A 6 36.99 -2.71 2.46
C ARG A 6 37.89 -1.50 2.74
N GLN A 7 37.91 -1.02 3.98
CA GLN A 7 38.75 0.09 4.44
C GLN A 7 40.07 -0.39 5.06
N GLY A 8 40.43 -1.67 4.91
CA GLY A 8 41.68 -2.22 5.44
C GLY A 8 41.73 -2.39 6.96
N ILE A 9 40.63 -2.14 7.67
CA ILE A 9 40.54 -2.32 9.11
C ILE A 9 40.46 -3.83 9.39
N LYS A 10 41.29 -4.32 10.31
CA LYS A 10 41.35 -5.74 10.68
C LYS A 10 40.02 -6.16 11.31
N VAL A 11 39.35 -7.15 10.73
CA VAL A 11 38.07 -7.68 11.21
C VAL A 11 38.23 -9.18 11.48
N ASN A 12 37.73 -9.67 12.61
CA ASN A 12 37.67 -11.10 12.91
C ASN A 12 36.82 -11.81 11.84
N ASP A 13 37.25 -12.97 11.34
CA ASP A 13 36.54 -13.73 10.30
C ASP A 13 35.38 -14.59 10.82
N GLY A 14 35.22 -14.77 12.14
CA GLY A 14 34.19 -15.61 12.76
C GLY A 14 32.74 -15.21 12.48
N TYR A 15 32.48 -14.02 11.91
CA TYR A 15 31.13 -13.66 11.42
C TYR A 15 30.71 -14.46 10.19
N LYS A 16 31.63 -15.10 9.47
CA LYS A 16 31.32 -15.95 8.32
C LYS A 16 30.66 -17.26 8.75
N ASP A 17 31.01 -17.74 9.93
CA ASP A 17 30.47 -18.96 10.52
C ASP A 17 29.10 -18.70 11.20
N PHE A 18 28.70 -17.43 11.31
CA PHE A 18 27.39 -17.04 11.80
C PHE A 18 26.31 -17.31 10.75
N ALA A 19 25.58 -18.40 10.93
CA ALA A 19 24.42 -18.73 10.11
C ALA A 19 23.16 -18.01 10.62
N ILE A 20 22.59 -17.15 9.79
CA ILE A 20 21.26 -16.56 10.05
C ILE A 20 20.21 -17.63 9.80
N LYS A 21 19.49 -18.03 10.85
CA LYS A 21 18.30 -18.87 10.70
C LYS A 21 17.26 -18.11 9.89
N LYS A 22 16.83 -18.69 8.77
CA LYS A 22 15.71 -18.15 7.98
C LYS A 22 14.43 -18.73 8.54
N ASP A 23 13.64 -17.90 9.21
CA ASP A 23 12.29 -18.30 9.56
C ASP A 23 11.44 -18.41 8.30
N LYS A 24 10.58 -19.43 8.25
CA LYS A 24 9.56 -19.54 7.21
C LYS A 24 8.56 -18.42 7.44
N LEU A 25 8.46 -17.51 6.48
CA LEU A 25 7.40 -16.51 6.43
C LEU A 25 6.12 -17.18 5.95
N GLU A 26 5.08 -17.11 6.78
CA GLU A 26 3.73 -17.40 6.35
C GLU A 26 3.18 -16.17 5.61
N VAL A 27 2.79 -16.34 4.35
CA VAL A 27 2.20 -15.27 3.55
C VAL A 27 0.70 -15.38 3.66
N ILE A 28 0.09 -14.52 4.47
CA ILE A 28 -1.36 -14.38 4.58
C ILE A 28 -1.80 -13.36 3.53
N ALA A 29 -2.73 -13.76 2.67
CA ALA A 29 -3.30 -12.92 1.63
C ALA A 29 -4.81 -13.13 1.56
N LEU A 30 -5.54 -12.09 1.14
CA LEU A 30 -6.97 -12.17 0.89
C LEU A 30 -7.26 -13.13 -0.26
N THR A 31 -8.23 -14.01 -0.04
CA THR A 31 -8.88 -14.78 -1.09
C THR A 31 -9.86 -13.89 -1.87
N GLN A 32 -10.23 -14.30 -3.09
CA GLN A 32 -11.21 -13.56 -3.89
C GLN A 32 -12.56 -13.43 -3.16
N ASN A 33 -13.00 -14.48 -2.48
CA ASN A 33 -14.26 -14.47 -1.72
C ASN A 33 -14.24 -13.45 -0.57
N GLU A 34 -13.12 -13.33 0.15
CA GLU A 34 -12.97 -12.33 1.21
C GLU A 34 -12.93 -10.91 0.64
N PHE A 35 -12.27 -10.72 -0.50
CA PHE A 35 -12.27 -9.44 -1.20
C PHE A 35 -13.70 -9.04 -1.62
N ASP A 36 -14.46 -9.95 -2.23
CA ASP A 36 -15.82 -9.69 -2.68
C ASP A 36 -16.76 -9.41 -1.50
N LEU A 37 -16.58 -10.12 -0.38
CA LEU A 37 -17.31 -9.85 0.87
C LEU A 37 -17.02 -8.43 1.38
N LEU A 38 -15.75 -8.03 1.40
CA LEU A 38 -15.36 -6.69 1.82
C LEU A 38 -15.96 -5.61 0.90
N VAL A 39 -15.95 -5.80 -0.42
CA VAL A 39 -16.54 -4.84 -1.36
C VAL A 39 -18.03 -4.64 -1.12
N ASN A 40 -18.76 -5.72 -0.84
CA ASN A 40 -20.22 -5.71 -0.76
C ASN A 40 -20.79 -5.50 0.66
N ILE A 41 -19.95 -5.36 1.68
CA ILE A 41 -20.41 -5.16 3.06
C ILE A 41 -21.17 -3.84 3.19
N ASP A 42 -22.34 -3.87 3.82
CA ASP A 42 -23.13 -2.67 4.10
C ASP A 42 -22.55 -1.93 5.31
N LEU A 43 -22.10 -0.70 5.06
CA LEU A 43 -21.53 0.22 6.05
C LEU A 43 -22.23 1.58 6.00
N ALA A 44 -23.48 1.62 5.53
CA ALA A 44 -24.22 2.87 5.31
C ALA A 44 -24.31 3.74 6.58
N THR A 45 -24.43 3.12 7.76
CA THR A 45 -24.47 3.84 9.05
C THR A 45 -23.09 4.16 9.60
N GLU A 46 -22.03 3.51 9.13
CA GLU A 46 -20.67 3.56 9.65
C GLU A 46 -19.71 4.25 8.66
N LYS A 47 -19.95 5.53 8.39
CA LYS A 47 -19.21 6.33 7.40
C LYS A 47 -17.68 6.20 7.50
N ARG A 48 -17.14 6.07 8.73
CA ARG A 48 -15.69 5.93 8.94
C ARG A 48 -15.16 4.58 8.44
N LEU A 49 -15.90 3.49 8.67
CA LEU A 49 -15.53 2.16 8.20
C LEU A 49 -15.65 2.07 6.67
N ASP A 50 -16.71 2.67 6.12
CA ASP A 50 -16.94 2.79 4.68
C ASP A 50 -15.75 3.48 3.97
N GLN A 51 -15.25 4.58 4.53
CA GLN A 51 -14.06 5.27 4.01
C GLN A 51 -12.78 4.42 4.09
N VAL A 52 -12.57 3.70 5.19
CA VAL A 52 -11.41 2.82 5.38
C VAL A 52 -11.46 1.66 4.40
N ARG A 53 -12.63 1.03 4.22
CA ARG A 53 -12.87 -0.01 3.22
C ARG A 53 -12.51 0.49 1.83
N ASP A 54 -13.00 1.66 1.43
CA ASP A 54 -12.73 2.18 0.09
C ASP A 54 -11.23 2.42 -0.14
N VAL A 55 -10.51 2.99 0.84
CA VAL A 55 -9.04 3.16 0.75
C VAL A 55 -8.33 1.81 0.64
N PHE A 56 -8.80 0.80 1.38
CA PHE A 56 -8.23 -0.53 1.36
C PHE A 56 -8.47 -1.28 0.04
N ILE A 57 -9.72 -1.30 -0.44
CA ILE A 57 -10.07 -1.87 -1.74
C ILE A 57 -9.29 -1.18 -2.85
N PHE A 58 -9.19 0.14 -2.81
CA PHE A 58 -8.38 0.90 -3.77
C PHE A 58 -6.91 0.45 -3.75
N SER A 59 -6.34 0.18 -2.57
CA SER A 59 -4.98 -0.35 -2.44
C SER A 59 -4.83 -1.75 -3.05
N CYS A 60 -5.81 -2.63 -2.86
CA CYS A 60 -5.81 -3.98 -3.42
C CYS A 60 -5.86 -3.96 -4.95
N VAL A 61 -6.72 -3.13 -5.54
CA VAL A 61 -6.92 -3.10 -6.99
C VAL A 61 -5.83 -2.34 -7.75
N THR A 62 -5.17 -1.37 -7.11
CA THR A 62 -4.08 -0.60 -7.74
C THR A 62 -2.69 -1.12 -7.37
N GLY A 63 -2.57 -1.95 -6.33
CA GLY A 63 -1.29 -2.44 -5.81
C GLY A 63 -0.42 -1.37 -5.12
N TYR A 64 -0.94 -0.17 -4.90
CA TYR A 64 -0.22 0.88 -4.17
C TYR A 64 -0.20 0.58 -2.68
N ARG A 65 0.96 0.83 -2.05
CA ARG A 65 1.07 0.76 -0.59
C ARG A 65 0.34 1.95 0.04
N TYR A 66 -0.07 1.79 1.29
CA TYR A 66 -0.63 2.89 2.08
C TYR A 66 0.17 4.20 1.97
N SER A 67 1.51 4.10 2.10
CA SER A 67 2.38 5.28 2.01
C SER A 67 2.37 5.95 0.64
N ASP A 68 2.13 5.19 -0.43
CA ASP A 68 2.02 5.71 -1.78
C ASP A 68 0.65 6.37 -1.98
N LEU A 69 -0.42 5.82 -1.40
CA LEU A 69 -1.75 6.45 -1.41
C LEU A 69 -1.77 7.80 -0.67
N VAL A 70 -1.06 7.93 0.45
CA VAL A 70 -0.98 9.19 1.23
C VAL A 70 -0.44 10.37 0.40
N GLN A 71 0.47 10.09 -0.55
CA GLN A 71 1.03 11.10 -1.44
C GLN A 71 0.24 11.26 -2.75
N LEU A 72 -0.79 10.44 -2.98
CA LEU A 72 -1.65 10.55 -4.15
C LEU A 72 -2.34 11.93 -4.16
N ARG A 73 -2.43 12.50 -5.35
CA ARG A 73 -3.01 13.80 -5.64
C ARG A 73 -3.75 13.66 -6.96
N ARG A 74 -4.72 14.54 -7.22
CA ARG A 74 -5.53 14.46 -8.44
C ARG A 74 -4.72 14.63 -9.72
N GLU A 75 -3.64 15.41 -9.69
CA GLU A 75 -2.69 15.56 -10.80
C GLU A 75 -2.02 14.25 -11.24
N HIS A 76 -1.91 13.27 -10.34
CA HIS A 76 -1.37 11.95 -10.64
C HIS A 76 -2.37 11.04 -11.36
N ILE A 77 -3.67 11.39 -11.32
CA ILE A 77 -4.76 10.60 -11.87
C ILE A 77 -5.13 11.18 -13.23
N LYS A 78 -4.95 10.37 -14.26
CA LYS A 78 -5.43 10.63 -15.60
C LYS A 78 -6.64 9.73 -15.88
N LYS A 79 -7.32 10.00 -17.00
CA LYS A 79 -8.59 9.37 -17.35
C LYS A 79 -8.61 7.85 -17.18
N ASP A 80 -7.52 7.18 -17.56
CA ASP A 80 -7.44 5.71 -17.57
C ASP A 80 -6.32 5.15 -16.69
N GLU A 81 -5.49 5.98 -16.07
CA GLU A 81 -4.30 5.55 -15.35
C GLU A 81 -3.88 6.48 -14.20
N ILE A 82 -3.19 5.92 -13.22
CA ILE A 82 -2.48 6.64 -12.17
C ILE A 82 -0.99 6.60 -12.50
N LYS A 83 -0.35 7.76 -12.54
CA LYS A 83 1.10 7.89 -12.68
C LYS A 83 1.67 8.50 -11.41
N LEU A 84 2.36 7.68 -10.62
CA LEU A 84 2.89 8.08 -9.31
C LEU A 84 4.32 7.58 -9.11
N THR A 85 5.17 8.44 -8.55
CA THR A 85 6.51 8.04 -8.11
C THR A 85 6.41 7.34 -6.74
N VAL A 86 6.63 6.03 -6.70
CA VAL A 86 6.51 5.24 -5.47
C VAL A 86 7.65 5.52 -4.49
N LYS A 87 7.32 5.67 -3.21
CA LYS A 87 8.24 6.19 -2.19
C LYS A 87 9.44 5.27 -1.93
N LYS A 88 9.21 3.96 -1.91
CA LYS A 88 10.23 2.96 -1.51
C LYS A 88 11.32 2.77 -2.56
N THR A 89 10.95 2.63 -3.83
CA THR A 89 11.90 2.36 -4.93
C THR A 89 12.27 3.61 -5.72
N LYS A 90 11.58 4.75 -5.49
CA LYS A 90 11.74 6.01 -6.23
C LYS A 90 11.54 5.86 -7.75
N GLN A 91 10.73 4.86 -8.15
CA GLN A 91 10.39 4.58 -9.54
C GLN A 91 9.02 5.15 -9.86
N VAL A 92 8.80 5.51 -11.13
CA VAL A 92 7.48 5.90 -11.62
C VAL A 92 6.69 4.64 -11.92
N LEU A 93 5.55 4.47 -11.25
CA LEU A 93 4.59 3.40 -11.53
C LEU A 93 3.41 3.98 -12.28
N ILE A 94 3.02 3.31 -13.38
CA ILE A 94 1.82 3.61 -14.15
C ILE A 94 0.85 2.46 -13.95
N VAL A 95 -0.30 2.73 -13.34
CA VAL A 95 -1.31 1.71 -13.00
C VAL A 95 -2.62 2.06 -13.70
N PRO A 96 -3.16 1.18 -14.56
CA PRO A 96 -4.47 1.42 -15.17
C PRO A 96 -5.58 1.38 -14.11
N LEU A 97 -6.58 2.25 -14.26
CA LEU A 97 -7.74 2.29 -13.39
C LEU A 97 -8.73 1.20 -13.79
N ASN A 98 -9.08 0.31 -12.85
CA ASN A 98 -10.18 -0.63 -13.04
C ASN A 98 -11.51 -0.03 -12.56
N VAL A 99 -12.61 -0.75 -12.78
CA VAL A 99 -13.97 -0.31 -12.42
C VAL A 99 -14.08 0.10 -10.94
N PHE A 100 -13.55 -0.71 -10.02
CA PHE A 100 -13.56 -0.42 -8.59
C PHE A 100 -12.78 0.87 -8.25
N ALA A 101 -11.62 1.06 -8.86
CA ALA A 101 -10.81 2.26 -8.65
C ALA A 101 -11.53 3.52 -9.16
N VAL A 102 -12.18 3.43 -10.33
CA VAL A 102 -12.96 4.54 -10.89
C VAL A 102 -14.15 4.89 -9.99
N ASP A 103 -14.92 3.89 -9.56
CA ASP A 103 -16.11 4.11 -8.72
C ASP A 103 -15.74 4.77 -7.39
N ILE A 104 -14.64 4.33 -6.77
CA ILE A 104 -14.13 4.93 -5.54
C ILE A 104 -13.67 6.39 -5.76
N LEU A 105 -12.96 6.67 -6.86
CA LEU A 105 -12.53 8.04 -7.17
C LEU A 105 -13.71 8.98 -7.43
N GLU A 106 -14.74 8.49 -8.13
CA GLU A 106 -15.95 9.26 -8.41
C GLU A 106 -16.73 9.58 -7.12
N LYS A 107 -16.82 8.63 -6.18
CA LYS A 107 -17.43 8.84 -4.85
C LYS A 107 -16.80 10.00 -4.08
N TYR A 108 -15.51 10.26 -4.31
CA TYR A 108 -14.72 11.26 -3.61
C TYR A 108 -14.37 12.49 -4.46
N LYS A 109 -15.02 12.68 -5.62
CA LYS A 109 -14.73 13.75 -6.59
C LYS A 109 -14.91 15.18 -6.09
N GLU A 110 -15.65 15.40 -5.01
CA GLU A 110 -15.82 16.75 -4.43
C GLU A 110 -14.73 17.12 -3.41
N MET A 111 -13.90 16.17 -2.96
CA MET A 111 -12.84 16.42 -1.98
C MET A 111 -11.55 16.94 -2.64
N ALA A 112 -10.73 17.73 -1.93
CA ALA A 112 -9.43 18.15 -2.47
C ALA A 112 -8.49 16.95 -2.75
N PHE A 113 -8.56 15.91 -1.92
CA PHE A 113 -7.79 14.68 -2.07
C PHE A 113 -8.61 13.60 -2.78
N PRO A 114 -7.96 12.71 -3.56
CA PRO A 114 -8.66 11.65 -4.29
C PRO A 114 -9.22 10.55 -3.38
N LEU A 115 -8.70 10.42 -2.15
CA LEU A 115 -9.10 9.38 -1.20
C LEU A 115 -9.17 9.96 0.23
N PRO A 116 -10.11 9.50 1.09
CA PRO A 116 -10.27 9.93 2.47
C PRO A 116 -9.28 9.23 3.42
N ILE A 117 -7.98 9.46 3.20
CA ILE A 117 -6.93 8.76 3.95
C ILE A 117 -6.80 9.33 5.37
N ILE A 118 -6.79 8.44 6.37
CA ILE A 118 -6.61 8.78 7.79
C ILE A 118 -5.15 8.56 8.25
N SER A 119 -4.89 8.40 9.56
CA SER A 119 -3.55 8.00 10.02
C SER A 119 -3.38 6.49 9.90
N ASN A 120 -2.15 6.02 9.62
CA ASN A 120 -1.87 4.58 9.44
C ASN A 120 -2.28 3.74 10.67
N GLN A 121 -2.07 4.29 11.87
CA GLN A 121 -2.49 3.65 13.13
C GLN A 121 -4.00 3.43 13.19
N LYS A 122 -4.79 4.44 12.81
CA LYS A 122 -6.26 4.35 12.81
C LYS A 122 -6.76 3.49 11.65
N PHE A 123 -6.12 3.58 10.49
CA PHE A 123 -6.43 2.73 9.34
C PHE A 123 -6.36 1.25 9.70
N ASN A 124 -5.27 0.82 10.35
CA ASN A 124 -5.10 -0.57 10.78
C ASN A 124 -6.02 -0.99 11.94
N LEU A 125 -6.59 -0.04 12.69
CA LEU A 125 -7.54 -0.34 13.77
C LEU A 125 -8.95 -0.59 13.23
N TYR A 126 -9.27 -0.04 12.05
CA TYR A 126 -10.59 -0.10 11.44
C TYR A 126 -10.68 -1.12 10.30
N LEU A 127 -9.56 -1.73 9.92
CA LEU A 127 -9.48 -2.93 9.09
C LEU A 127 -9.60 -4.18 9.96
#